data_AF-A0A511KLJ9-F1
#
_entry.id   AF-A0A511KLJ9-F1
#
_cell.length_a   1.000
_cell.length_b   1.000
_cell.length_c   1.000
_cell.angle_alpha   90.00
_cell.angle_beta   90.00
_cell.angle_gamma   90.00
#
_symmetry.space_group_name_H-M   'P 1'
#
loop_
_entity.id
_entity.type
_entity.pdbx_description
1 polymer ?
#
loop_
_entity_poly.entity_id
_entity_poly.type
_entity_poly.pdbx_seq_one_letter_code
_entity_poly.pdbx_strand_id
1 'polypeptide(L)'
;MSLPDTRDVVKRLSHAHYVANSLLCAVLPALLLLALHSSPTVTTALVAALALLALSVGLRKSSDNIESLHESVTFQLRLFNLFGLFFLRNEIGITKGWVLAYFAAWMVCSFLFPQPSYLGPHKLKVLTPESFDTHILLLSPAKYVHLDEPKIVELPDEPSDQSAPLASSPPDPTQFHLVLFYADYDKKSRDLELTLARLSNELATSQLDFCVLDSAKAPTTFYDLGISTSPMAFDIPQLRLYRGGKVVQQYPLSEGEARRKMRRERSTKLEEDLGVKAGTIESDDGSEDEGAESDAESEDEREVQRIRDMSRFKWDRKRTFRLRERAGLLPQNS
;
A
#
# COMPACT_ATOMS: atom_id res chain seq x y z
N MET A 1 -1.84 22.94 11.92
CA MET A 1 -1.31 21.64 12.37
C MET A 1 -0.60 21.86 13.69
N SER A 2 -1.17 21.38 14.79
CA SER A 2 -0.45 21.31 16.07
C SER A 2 0.71 20.33 15.91
N LEU A 3 1.87 20.67 16.49
CA LEU A 3 2.97 19.71 16.58
C LEU A 3 2.51 18.55 17.48
N PRO A 4 2.82 17.29 17.12
CA PRO A 4 2.49 16.14 17.95
C PRO A 4 3.14 16.28 19.34
N ASP A 5 2.47 15.76 20.38
CA ASP A 5 3.01 15.78 21.74
C ASP A 5 4.38 15.06 21.77
N THR A 6 5.38 15.75 22.30
CA THR A 6 6.77 15.26 22.32
C THR A 6 6.92 13.99 23.15
N ARG A 7 6.05 13.79 24.14
CA ARG A 7 6.04 12.58 24.98
C ARG A 7 5.69 11.33 24.18
N ASP A 8 4.77 11.44 23.23
CA ASP A 8 4.36 10.33 22.38
C ASP A 8 5.50 9.93 21.43
N VAL A 9 6.24 10.92 20.91
CA VAL A 9 7.38 10.68 20.03
C VAL A 9 8.48 9.90 20.75
N VAL A 10 8.81 10.28 21.99
CA VAL A 10 9.84 9.58 22.79
C VAL A 10 9.43 8.14 23.06
N LYS A 11 8.16 7.91 23.45
CA LYS A 11 7.64 6.55 23.71
C LYS A 11 7.67 5.66 22.45
N ARG A 12 7.44 6.24 21.28
CA ARG A 12 7.51 5.51 19.99
C ARG A 12 8.95 5.17 19.63
N LEU A 13 9.87 6.12 19.78
CA LEU A 13 11.29 5.94 19.45
C LEU A 13 12.07 5.13 20.50
N SER A 14 11.55 4.94 21.71
CA SER A 14 12.16 4.09 22.74
C SER A 14 11.95 2.59 22.49
N HIS A 15 11.23 2.22 21.43
CA HIS A 15 11.09 0.81 21.04
C HIS A 15 12.45 0.19 20.72
N ALA A 16 12.65 -1.08 21.12
CA ALA A 16 13.93 -1.78 21.04
C ALA A 16 14.56 -1.74 19.63
N HIS A 17 13.74 -1.87 18.58
CA HIS A 17 14.15 -1.73 17.18
C HIS A 17 14.85 -0.38 16.90
N TYR A 18 14.22 0.74 17.27
CA TYR A 18 14.76 2.07 16.99
C TYR A 18 16.01 2.34 17.82
N VAL A 19 16.03 1.90 19.08
CA VAL A 19 17.19 2.03 19.97
C VAL A 19 18.38 1.23 19.43
N ALA A 20 18.20 -0.04 19.10
CA ALA A 20 19.24 -0.90 18.55
C ALA A 20 19.83 -0.33 17.24
N ASN A 21 18.96 0.11 16.32
CA ASN A 21 19.41 0.73 15.06
C ASN A 21 20.15 2.05 15.29
N SER A 22 19.73 2.86 16.26
CA SER A 22 20.43 4.09 16.63
C SER A 22 21.81 3.81 17.22
N LEU A 23 21.93 2.78 18.08
CA LEU A 23 23.22 2.36 18.64
C LEU A 23 24.19 1.86 17.56
N LEU A 24 23.70 1.11 16.58
CA LEU A 24 24.51 0.67 15.42
C LEU A 24 25.02 1.85 14.57
N CYS A 25 24.31 2.98 14.56
CA CYS A 25 24.74 4.18 13.86
C CYS A 25 25.86 4.92 14.61
N ALA A 26 26.00 4.74 15.92
CA ALA A 26 27.00 5.43 16.74
C ALA A 26 28.41 4.82 16.66
N VAL A 27 28.56 3.60 16.15
CA VAL A 27 29.82 2.84 16.16
C VAL A 27 30.97 3.57 15.46
N LEU A 28 30.80 3.96 14.18
CA LEU A 28 31.85 4.63 13.44
C LEU A 28 32.14 6.04 13.99
N PRO A 29 31.15 6.91 14.27
CA PRO A 29 31.41 8.21 14.91
C PRO A 29 32.20 8.08 16.21
N ALA A 30 31.86 7.11 17.07
CA ALA A 30 32.61 6.87 18.31
C ALA A 30 34.08 6.49 18.03
N LEU A 31 34.33 5.61 17.05
CA LEU A 31 35.69 5.23 16.66
C LEU A 31 36.47 6.41 16.05
N LEU A 32 35.84 7.24 15.22
CA LEU A 32 36.47 8.42 14.63
C LEU A 32 36.83 9.46 15.70
N LEU A 33 35.98 9.66 16.71
CA LEU A 33 36.26 10.55 17.85
C LEU A 33 37.47 10.06 18.65
N LEU A 34 37.60 8.74 18.85
CA LEU A 34 38.77 8.15 19.52
C LEU A 34 40.04 8.26 18.67
N ALA A 35 39.92 8.27 17.33
CA ALA A 35 41.02 8.34 16.38
C ALA A 35 41.28 9.76 15.81
N LEU A 36 40.72 10.81 16.43
CA LEU A 36 40.69 12.16 15.85
C LEU A 36 42.09 12.75 15.58
N HIS A 37 43.09 12.32 16.33
CA HIS A 37 44.48 12.78 16.21
C HIS A 37 45.31 11.98 15.20
N SER A 38 44.76 10.90 14.65
CA SER A 38 45.52 9.95 13.84
C SER A 38 45.79 10.44 12.42
N SER A 39 44.83 11.13 11.78
CA SER A 39 44.93 11.45 10.35
C SER A 39 43.91 12.50 9.88
N PRO A 40 44.26 13.36 8.90
CA PRO A 40 43.30 14.29 8.28
C PRO A 40 42.18 13.59 7.47
N THR A 41 42.36 12.32 7.10
CA THR A 41 41.30 11.52 6.47
C THR A 41 40.17 11.20 7.44
N VAL A 42 40.50 11.03 8.73
CA VAL A 42 39.53 10.78 9.81
C VAL A 42 38.68 12.02 10.06
N THR A 43 39.29 13.21 10.08
CA THR A 43 38.56 14.46 10.29
C THR A 43 37.62 14.79 9.13
N THR A 44 38.07 14.58 7.89
CA THR A 44 37.21 14.75 6.69
C THR A 44 36.04 13.77 6.67
N ALA A 45 36.27 12.50 7.04
CA ALA A 45 35.20 11.51 7.15
C ALA A 45 34.17 11.88 8.24
N LEU A 46 34.62 12.40 9.39
CA LEU A 46 33.74 12.88 10.45
C LEU A 46 32.87 14.06 10.00
N VAL A 47 33.48 15.04 9.32
CA VAL A 47 32.76 16.21 8.77
C VAL A 47 31.76 15.76 7.69
N ALA A 48 32.14 14.82 6.82
CA ALA A 48 31.25 14.26 5.81
C ALA A 48 30.05 13.54 6.45
N ALA A 49 30.26 12.79 7.54
CA ALA A 49 29.19 12.14 8.29
C ALA A 49 28.18 13.16 8.84
N LEU A 50 28.68 14.24 9.45
CA LEU A 50 27.84 15.34 9.96
C LEU A 50 27.08 16.06 8.83
N ALA A 51 27.74 16.30 7.69
CA ALA A 51 27.11 16.93 6.54
C ALA A 51 26.02 16.04 5.94
N LEU A 52 26.24 14.73 5.81
CA LEU A 52 25.24 13.78 5.35
C LEU A 52 24.05 13.70 6.31
N LEU A 53 24.30 13.72 7.62
CA LEU A 53 23.24 13.75 8.63
C LEU A 53 22.43 15.04 8.52
N ALA A 54 23.08 16.19 8.43
CA ALA A 54 22.41 17.48 8.23
C ALA A 54 21.61 17.52 6.93
N LEU A 55 22.15 16.98 5.83
CA LEU A 55 21.47 16.90 4.55
C LEU A 55 20.25 15.96 4.60
N SER A 56 20.37 14.82 5.28
CA SER A 56 19.27 13.87 5.45
C SER A 56 18.10 14.48 6.24
N VAL A 57 18.40 15.33 7.23
CA VAL A 57 17.40 16.08 8.00
C VAL A 57 16.86 17.26 7.18
N GLY A 58 17.72 17.95 6.42
CA GLY A 58 17.36 19.13 5.64
C GLY A 58 16.55 18.84 4.38
N LEU A 59 16.73 17.68 3.76
CA LEU A 59 15.94 17.23 2.60
C LEU A 59 14.58 16.62 2.99
N ARG A 60 14.23 16.67 4.28
CA ARG A 60 12.97 16.15 4.80
C ARG A 60 11.78 16.87 4.17
N LYS A 61 10.80 16.12 3.67
CA LYS A 61 9.48 16.69 3.38
C LYS A 61 8.71 16.82 4.69
N SER A 62 8.04 17.95 4.90
CA SER A 62 7.27 18.24 6.13
C SER A 62 6.19 17.18 6.44
N SER A 63 5.75 16.42 5.43
CA SER A 63 4.79 15.31 5.56
C SER A 63 5.36 14.02 6.15
N ASP A 64 6.69 13.87 6.16
CA ASP A 64 7.33 12.57 6.41
C ASP A 64 7.22 12.18 7.88
N ASN A 65 6.81 10.93 8.07
CA ASN A 65 6.69 10.32 9.39
C ASN A 65 8.04 10.20 10.08
N ILE A 66 8.04 10.33 11.40
CA ILE A 66 9.27 10.29 12.20
C ILE A 66 9.90 8.88 12.14
N GLU A 67 9.11 7.80 12.15
CA GLU A 67 9.62 6.44 12.03
C GLU A 67 10.24 6.17 10.65
N SER A 68 9.55 6.58 9.57
CA SER A 68 10.06 6.43 8.21
C SER A 68 11.35 7.23 8.00
N LEU A 69 11.41 8.44 8.58
CA LEU A 69 12.63 9.24 8.62
C LEU A 69 13.74 8.54 9.40
N HIS A 70 13.46 8.06 10.61
CA HIS A 70 14.43 7.34 11.43
C HIS A 70 14.97 6.12 10.72
N GLU A 71 14.10 5.33 10.09
CA GLU A 71 14.49 4.14 9.32
C GLU A 71 15.40 4.51 8.14
N SER A 72 15.02 5.52 7.35
CA SER A 72 15.82 6.01 6.22
C SER A 72 17.19 6.54 6.66
N VAL A 73 17.21 7.40 7.68
CA VAL A 73 18.44 8.00 8.23
C VAL A 73 19.36 6.94 8.83
N THR A 74 18.82 6.03 9.65
CA THR A 74 19.63 4.96 10.26
C THR A 74 20.10 3.95 9.23
N PHE A 75 19.34 3.68 8.17
CA PHE A 75 19.82 2.86 7.06
C PHE A 75 21.01 3.52 6.34
N GLN A 76 20.89 4.80 5.98
CA GLN A 76 21.98 5.55 5.35
C GLN A 76 23.23 5.63 6.24
N LEU A 77 23.06 5.89 7.54
CA LEU A 77 24.15 5.93 8.51
C LEU A 77 24.79 4.55 8.73
N ARG A 78 24.02 3.45 8.77
CA ARG A 78 24.58 2.09 8.85
C ARG A 78 25.38 1.74 7.59
N LEU A 79 24.90 2.14 6.42
CA LEU A 79 25.60 1.95 5.16
C LEU A 79 26.91 2.77 5.13
N PHE A 80 26.84 4.03 5.54
CA PHE A 80 28.02 4.88 5.72
C PHE A 80 28.99 4.29 6.74
N ASN A 81 28.52 3.76 7.87
CA ASN A 81 29.34 3.11 8.86
C ASN A 81 30.05 1.87 8.30
N LEU A 82 29.33 1.03 7.54
CA LEU A 82 29.91 -0.15 6.92
C LEU A 82 31.04 0.22 5.95
N PHE A 83 30.79 1.18 5.05
CA PHE A 83 31.81 1.64 4.10
C PHE A 83 32.95 2.39 4.78
N GLY A 84 32.65 3.25 5.73
CA GLY A 84 33.64 4.00 6.50
C GLY A 84 34.54 3.07 7.29
N LEU A 85 33.99 2.08 8.01
CA LEU A 85 34.78 1.04 8.68
C LEU A 85 35.65 0.27 7.69
N PHE A 86 35.15 -0.03 6.49
CA PHE A 86 35.93 -0.74 5.48
C PHE A 86 37.10 0.10 4.95
N PHE A 87 36.87 1.36 4.58
CA PHE A 87 37.89 2.23 3.96
C PHE A 87 38.87 2.83 4.97
N LEU A 88 38.40 3.23 6.16
CA LEU A 88 39.21 3.85 7.20
C LEU A 88 39.87 2.84 8.14
N ARG A 89 39.72 1.52 7.89
CA ARG A 89 40.21 0.47 8.80
C ARG A 89 41.69 0.61 9.17
N ASN A 90 42.52 0.98 8.19
CA ASN A 90 43.97 1.10 8.38
C ASN A 90 44.31 2.31 9.25
N GLU A 91 43.59 3.42 9.07
CA GLU A 91 43.77 4.68 9.81
C GLU A 91 43.29 4.56 11.26
N ILE A 92 42.20 3.79 11.48
CA ILE A 92 41.62 3.54 12.81
C ILE A 92 42.35 2.39 13.53
N GLY A 93 43.15 1.59 12.80
CA GLY A 93 43.85 0.43 13.35
C GLY A 93 42.95 -0.79 13.62
N ILE A 94 41.83 -0.92 12.90
CA ILE A 94 40.90 -2.05 13.02
C ILE A 94 41.15 -3.10 11.94
N THR A 95 40.93 -4.38 12.28
CA THR A 95 41.08 -5.49 11.35
C THR A 95 39.82 -5.70 10.51
N LYS A 96 39.92 -6.47 9.41
CA LYS A 96 38.75 -6.85 8.59
C LYS A 96 37.67 -7.59 9.40
N GLY A 97 38.06 -8.26 10.48
CA GLY A 97 37.13 -8.95 11.39
C GLY A 97 36.11 -7.99 12.03
N TRP A 98 36.51 -6.76 12.34
CA TRP A 98 35.59 -5.74 12.89
C TRP A 98 34.50 -5.34 11.91
N VAL A 99 34.84 -5.20 10.62
CA VAL A 99 33.85 -4.89 9.57
C VAL A 99 32.83 -6.01 9.45
N LEU A 100 33.30 -7.27 9.45
CA LEU A 100 32.42 -8.44 9.41
C LEU A 100 31.56 -8.55 10.67
N ALA A 101 32.12 -8.28 11.85
CA ALA A 101 31.39 -8.27 13.11
C ALA A 101 30.30 -7.19 13.14
N TYR A 102 30.59 -5.99 12.62
CA TYR A 102 29.60 -4.92 12.48
C TYR A 102 28.45 -5.34 11.56
N PHE A 103 28.77 -5.90 10.39
CA PHE A 103 27.76 -6.39 9.46
C PHE A 103 26.92 -7.52 10.08
N ALA A 104 27.54 -8.47 10.77
CA ALA A 104 26.84 -9.54 11.47
C ALA A 104 25.92 -8.99 12.56
N ALA A 105 26.37 -8.04 13.37
CA ALA A 105 25.56 -7.36 14.38
C ALA A 105 24.37 -6.63 13.74
N TRP A 106 24.58 -5.96 12.60
CA TRP A 106 23.50 -5.33 11.85
C TRP A 106 22.46 -6.35 11.36
N MET A 107 22.89 -7.48 10.78
CA MET A 107 21.98 -8.54 10.36
C MET A 107 21.20 -9.12 11.54
N VAL A 108 21.88 -9.44 12.65
CA VAL A 108 21.26 -9.94 13.88
C VAL A 108 20.21 -8.97 14.42
N CYS A 109 20.52 -7.68 14.52
CA CYS A 109 19.56 -6.68 14.96
C CYS A 109 18.35 -6.58 14.01
N SER A 110 18.56 -6.72 12.71
CA SER A 110 17.47 -6.65 11.72
C SER A 110 16.51 -7.84 11.82
N PHE A 111 17.00 -9.02 12.20
CA PHE A 111 16.16 -10.20 12.40
C PHE A 111 15.53 -10.28 13.79
N LEU A 112 16.28 -9.96 14.86
CA LEU A 112 15.78 -10.05 16.24
C LEU A 112 14.87 -8.90 16.64
N PHE A 113 15.06 -7.73 16.02
CA PHE A 113 14.24 -6.56 16.26
C PHE A 113 13.60 -6.13 14.94
N PRO A 114 12.54 -6.80 14.47
CA PRO A 114 11.81 -6.35 13.31
C PRO A 114 11.21 -4.95 13.56
N GLN A 115 10.93 -4.24 12.49
CA GLN A 115 10.25 -2.95 12.60
C GLN A 115 8.86 -3.15 13.22
N PRO A 116 8.50 -2.43 14.29
CA PRO A 116 7.18 -2.55 14.87
C PRO A 116 6.12 -1.90 13.96
N SER A 117 4.88 -2.37 14.05
CA SER A 117 3.71 -1.68 13.51
C SER A 117 3.58 -0.26 14.09
N TYR A 118 2.70 0.56 13.53
CA TYR A 118 2.55 1.95 13.97
C TYR A 118 2.21 2.07 15.47
N LEU A 119 3.11 2.67 16.25
CA LEU A 119 3.00 2.81 17.72
C LEU A 119 2.33 4.11 18.18
N GLY A 120 1.95 5.00 17.26
CA GLY A 120 1.34 6.27 17.62
C GLY A 120 -0.14 6.13 18.00
N PRO A 121 -0.75 7.18 18.58
CA PRO A 121 -2.18 7.17 18.89
C PRO A 121 -3.00 6.97 17.62
N HIS A 122 -3.96 6.05 17.66
CA HIS A 122 -4.85 5.74 16.56
C HIS A 122 -6.15 5.11 17.06
N LYS A 123 -7.19 5.15 16.23
CA LYS A 123 -8.49 4.49 16.47
C LYS A 123 -8.73 3.31 15.52
N LEU A 124 -7.66 2.78 14.91
CA LEU A 124 -7.73 1.60 14.06
C LEU A 124 -8.10 0.36 14.89
N LYS A 125 -9.08 -0.39 14.42
CA LYS A 125 -9.44 -1.70 14.98
C LYS A 125 -8.72 -2.79 14.20
N VAL A 126 -7.88 -3.58 14.87
CA VAL A 126 -7.29 -4.78 14.27
C VAL A 126 -8.33 -5.88 14.28
N LEU A 127 -8.68 -6.38 13.10
CA LEU A 127 -9.70 -7.41 12.95
C LEU A 127 -9.06 -8.79 12.95
N THR A 128 -9.68 -9.71 13.68
CA THR A 128 -9.53 -11.16 13.49
C THR A 128 -10.47 -11.65 12.38
N PRO A 129 -10.25 -12.84 11.79
CA PRO A 129 -11.17 -13.43 10.82
C PRO A 129 -12.62 -13.40 11.31
N GLU A 130 -12.85 -13.87 12.54
CA GLU A 130 -14.19 -13.93 13.14
C GLU A 130 -14.82 -12.55 13.29
N SER A 131 -14.05 -11.55 13.74
CA SER A 131 -14.54 -10.18 13.87
C SER A 131 -14.86 -9.56 12.51
N PHE A 132 -14.11 -9.91 11.46
CA PHE A 132 -14.36 -9.42 10.11
C PHE A 132 -15.67 -9.99 9.58
N ASP A 133 -15.89 -11.30 9.72
CA ASP A 133 -17.09 -11.95 9.22
C ASP A 133 -18.35 -11.45 9.95
N THR A 134 -18.27 -11.31 11.27
CA THR A 134 -19.41 -10.91 12.11
C THR A 134 -19.71 -9.42 12.05
N HIS A 135 -18.69 -8.55 12.12
CA HIS A 135 -18.88 -7.10 12.20
C HIS A 135 -18.93 -6.44 10.83
N ILE A 136 -18.21 -6.97 9.83
CA ILE A 136 -18.12 -6.34 8.51
C ILE A 136 -19.02 -7.03 7.49
N LEU A 137 -18.89 -8.34 7.34
CA LEU A 137 -19.70 -9.10 6.39
C LEU A 137 -21.13 -9.36 6.88
N LEU A 138 -21.41 -9.09 8.16
CA LEU A 138 -22.69 -9.37 8.83
C LEU A 138 -23.12 -10.84 8.69
N LEU A 139 -22.15 -11.73 8.55
CA LEU A 139 -22.40 -13.16 8.53
C LEU A 139 -22.80 -13.55 9.94
N SER A 140 -23.95 -14.23 10.06
CA SER A 140 -24.33 -14.83 11.34
C SER A 140 -23.19 -15.74 11.77
N PRO A 141 -22.67 -15.60 13.01
CA PRO A 141 -21.57 -16.42 13.46
C PRO A 141 -21.98 -17.86 13.23
N ALA A 142 -21.20 -18.58 12.41
CA ALA A 142 -21.47 -19.97 12.14
C ALA A 142 -21.59 -20.64 13.51
N LYS A 143 -22.78 -21.15 13.86
CA LYS A 143 -22.92 -21.96 15.06
C LYS A 143 -21.91 -23.06 14.85
N TYR A 144 -20.84 -23.04 15.64
CA TYR A 144 -19.88 -24.12 15.68
C TYR A 144 -20.70 -25.37 15.94
N VAL A 145 -20.92 -26.15 14.88
CA VAL A 145 -21.37 -27.52 15.03
C VAL A 145 -20.16 -28.17 15.67
N HIS A 146 -20.16 -28.23 17.00
CA HIS A 146 -19.28 -29.12 17.73
C HIS A 146 -19.58 -30.51 17.17
N LEU A 147 -18.78 -30.91 16.17
CA LEU A 147 -18.61 -32.30 15.82
C LEU A 147 -17.79 -32.89 16.97
N ASP A 148 -18.46 -33.07 18.12
CA ASP A 148 -18.06 -34.09 19.06
C ASP A 148 -17.90 -35.38 18.25
N GLU A 149 -16.82 -36.09 18.51
CA GLU A 149 -16.52 -37.41 17.96
C GLU A 149 -17.80 -38.24 17.83
N PRO A 150 -17.96 -39.09 16.79
CA PRO A 150 -19.14 -39.93 16.62
C PRO A 150 -19.20 -40.96 17.75
N LYS A 151 -19.71 -40.53 18.91
CA LYS A 151 -19.98 -41.34 20.09
C LYS A 151 -21.48 -41.39 20.23
N ILE A 152 -22.03 -42.56 19.91
CA ILE A 152 -23.43 -42.91 20.12
C ILE A 152 -23.82 -42.51 21.54
N VAL A 153 -24.77 -41.59 21.65
CA VAL A 153 -25.29 -41.01 22.88
C VAL A 153 -26.16 -42.03 23.61
N GLU A 154 -25.87 -42.25 24.89
CA GLU A 154 -26.92 -42.47 25.89
C GLU A 154 -26.94 -41.23 26.80
N LEU A 155 -28.10 -40.57 26.85
CA LEU A 155 -28.38 -39.32 27.58
C LEU A 155 -28.28 -39.52 29.10
N PRO A 156 -27.82 -38.49 29.83
CA PRO A 156 -28.64 -38.03 30.94
C PRO A 156 -28.84 -36.51 30.99
N ASP A 157 -30.04 -36.14 31.44
CA ASP A 157 -30.54 -34.80 31.71
C ASP A 157 -29.73 -34.09 32.80
N GLU A 158 -29.24 -32.88 32.56
CA GLU A 158 -29.05 -31.81 33.57
C GLU A 158 -28.78 -30.45 32.85
N PRO A 159 -29.37 -29.32 33.29
CA PRO A 159 -29.22 -28.01 32.67
C PRO A 159 -27.96 -27.27 33.18
N SER A 160 -26.92 -27.19 32.35
CA SER A 160 -25.76 -26.35 32.65
C SER A 160 -25.98 -24.91 32.17
N ASP A 161 -26.31 -24.03 33.13
CA ASP A 161 -26.20 -22.57 33.02
C ASP A 161 -24.73 -22.17 32.80
N GLN A 162 -24.24 -22.24 31.57
CA GLN A 162 -23.04 -21.52 31.15
C GLN A 162 -23.45 -20.31 30.33
N SER A 163 -23.38 -19.17 30.99
CA SER A 163 -23.58 -17.83 30.47
C SER A 163 -22.71 -17.62 29.23
N ALA A 164 -23.34 -17.67 28.05
CA ALA A 164 -22.73 -17.22 26.81
C ALA A 164 -22.18 -15.80 27.01
N PRO A 165 -20.97 -15.49 26.51
CA PRO A 165 -20.44 -14.14 26.58
C PRO A 165 -21.44 -13.19 25.91
N LEU A 166 -21.78 -12.10 26.62
CA LEU A 166 -22.78 -11.11 26.20
C LEU A 166 -22.60 -10.79 24.72
N ALA A 167 -23.60 -11.19 23.93
CA ALA A 167 -23.72 -10.80 22.54
C ALA A 167 -23.66 -9.28 22.46
N SER A 168 -22.56 -8.78 21.88
CA SER A 168 -22.45 -7.42 21.41
C SER A 168 -23.71 -7.09 20.62
N SER A 169 -24.28 -5.92 20.88
CA SER A 169 -25.43 -5.37 20.14
C SER A 169 -25.31 -5.66 18.64
N PRO A 170 -26.41 -6.03 17.96
CA PRO A 170 -26.37 -6.36 16.55
C PRO A 170 -25.70 -5.23 15.75
N PRO A 171 -24.77 -5.55 14.84
CA PRO A 171 -24.06 -4.54 14.07
C PRO A 171 -25.03 -3.68 13.26
N ASP A 172 -24.88 -2.36 13.37
CA ASP A 172 -25.75 -1.41 12.67
C ASP A 172 -25.48 -1.45 11.16
N PRO A 173 -26.46 -1.82 10.30
CA PRO A 173 -26.25 -1.99 8.87
C PRO A 173 -25.97 -0.67 8.14
N THR A 174 -26.12 0.47 8.83
CA THR A 174 -25.86 1.81 8.29
C THR A 174 -24.42 2.26 8.48
N GLN A 175 -23.63 1.55 9.28
CA GLN A 175 -22.24 1.89 9.58
C GLN A 175 -21.33 1.58 8.39
N PHE A 176 -20.35 2.47 8.17
CA PHE A 176 -19.28 2.31 7.19
C PHE A 176 -18.01 1.79 7.87
N HIS A 177 -17.37 0.80 7.24
CA HIS A 177 -16.09 0.25 7.70
C HIS A 177 -15.04 0.40 6.61
N LEU A 178 -14.03 1.22 6.83
CA LEU A 178 -12.88 1.34 5.94
C LEU A 178 -11.82 0.33 6.38
N VAL A 179 -11.62 -0.71 5.58
CA VAL A 179 -10.73 -1.83 5.89
C VAL A 179 -9.47 -1.74 5.03
N LEU A 180 -8.31 -1.71 5.69
CA LEU A 180 -7.01 -1.91 5.06
C LEU A 180 -6.63 -3.38 5.12
N PHE A 181 -6.48 -4.00 3.95
CA PHE A 181 -5.83 -5.28 3.75
C PHE A 181 -4.33 -5.05 3.76
N TYR A 182 -3.69 -5.52 4.82
CA TYR A 182 -2.33 -5.17 5.20
C TYR A 182 -1.41 -6.39 5.18
N ALA A 183 -0.15 -6.17 4.79
CA ALA A 183 0.93 -7.13 4.96
C ALA A 183 2.18 -6.48 5.54
N ASP A 184 2.76 -7.12 6.56
CA ASP A 184 3.94 -6.61 7.26
C ASP A 184 5.16 -6.44 6.34
N TYR A 185 5.32 -7.30 5.33
CA TYR A 185 6.48 -7.24 4.44
C TYR A 185 6.41 -6.09 3.42
N ASP A 186 5.23 -5.52 3.16
CA ASP A 186 5.05 -4.47 2.16
C ASP A 186 5.19 -3.07 2.80
N LYS A 187 6.10 -2.27 2.25
CA LYS A 187 6.35 -0.91 2.73
C LYS A 187 5.14 0.00 2.52
N LYS A 188 4.42 -0.14 1.40
CA LYS A 188 3.26 0.71 1.11
C LYS A 188 2.14 0.47 2.12
N SER A 189 1.96 -0.78 2.55
CA SER A 189 1.02 -1.17 3.59
C SER A 189 1.29 -0.43 4.90
N ARG A 190 2.55 -0.36 5.34
CA ARG A 190 2.95 0.40 6.56
C ARG A 190 2.73 1.90 6.40
N ASP A 191 3.09 2.47 5.25
CA ASP A 191 2.88 3.90 4.97
C ASP A 191 1.38 4.26 4.94
N LEU A 192 0.53 3.36 4.42
CA LEU A 192 -0.93 3.52 4.43
C LEU A 192 -1.53 3.31 5.82
N GLU A 193 -1.06 2.33 6.59
CA GLU A 193 -1.49 2.09 7.97
C GLU A 193 -1.31 3.37 8.80
N LEU A 194 -0.14 4.00 8.70
CA LEU A 194 0.13 5.29 9.33
C LEU A 194 -0.87 6.37 8.88
N THR A 195 -1.11 6.46 7.58
CA THR A 195 -1.99 7.49 7.01
C THR A 195 -3.41 7.29 7.52
N LEU A 196 -3.91 6.05 7.54
CA LEU A 196 -5.19 5.70 8.12
C LEU A 196 -5.23 5.92 9.62
N ALA A 197 -4.15 5.65 10.35
CA ALA A 197 -4.07 5.93 11.78
C ALA A 197 -4.30 7.41 12.06
N ARG A 198 -3.67 8.31 11.28
CA ARG A 198 -3.90 9.76 11.37
C ARG A 198 -5.34 10.13 11.01
N LEU A 199 -5.83 9.63 9.87
CA LEU A 199 -7.21 9.89 9.43
C LEU A 199 -8.24 9.34 10.41
N SER A 200 -7.97 8.22 11.09
CA SER A 200 -8.88 7.66 12.09
C SER A 200 -9.02 8.58 13.29
N ASN A 201 -7.97 9.31 13.67
CA ASN A 201 -8.08 10.27 14.78
C ASN A 201 -8.96 11.48 14.40
N GLU A 202 -8.88 11.91 13.14
CA GLU A 202 -9.56 13.10 12.61
C GLU A 202 -11.01 12.81 12.16
N LEU A 203 -11.26 11.67 11.53
CA LEU A 203 -12.48 11.35 10.80
C LEU A 203 -13.30 10.21 11.42
N ALA A 204 -12.80 9.50 12.45
CA ALA A 204 -13.61 8.48 13.09
C ALA A 204 -14.85 9.10 13.76
N THR A 205 -16.01 8.58 13.38
CA THR A 205 -17.32 8.97 13.89
C THR A 205 -18.09 7.70 14.25
N SER A 206 -19.26 7.83 14.88
CA SER A 206 -20.12 6.67 15.15
C SER A 206 -20.57 5.93 13.88
N GLN A 207 -20.49 6.58 12.72
CA GLN A 207 -20.88 6.01 11.43
C GLN A 207 -19.71 5.49 10.59
N LEU A 208 -18.46 5.83 10.94
CA LEU A 208 -17.27 5.46 10.17
C LEU A 208 -16.19 4.89 11.08
N ASP A 209 -15.95 3.61 10.93
CA ASP A 209 -14.87 2.89 11.58
C ASP A 209 -13.69 2.66 10.62
N PHE A 210 -12.49 2.67 11.19
CA PHE A 210 -11.26 2.35 10.49
C PHE A 210 -10.71 1.03 11.01
N CYS A 211 -10.43 0.11 10.10
CA CYS A 211 -10.07 -1.26 10.42
C CYS A 211 -8.83 -1.69 9.64
N VAL A 212 -8.05 -2.60 10.24
CA VAL A 212 -6.90 -3.24 9.60
C VAL A 212 -7.07 -4.74 9.70
N LEU A 213 -6.93 -5.42 8.57
CA LEU A 213 -6.91 -6.87 8.47
C LEU A 213 -5.52 -7.30 8.00
N ASP A 214 -4.82 -8.02 8.86
CA ASP A 214 -3.44 -8.45 8.62
C ASP A 214 -3.41 -9.84 7.99
N SER A 215 -2.74 -9.95 6.84
CA SER A 215 -2.55 -11.20 6.10
C SER A 215 -1.93 -12.33 6.93
N ALA A 216 -1.07 -11.99 7.90
CA ALA A 216 -0.45 -12.99 8.78
C ALA A 216 -1.43 -13.56 9.82
N LYS A 217 -2.43 -12.76 10.23
CA LYS A 217 -3.40 -13.12 11.27
C LYS A 217 -4.69 -13.69 10.70
N ALA A 218 -5.03 -13.34 9.46
CA ALA A 218 -6.28 -13.73 8.81
C ALA A 218 -6.09 -14.28 7.38
N PRO A 219 -5.20 -15.26 7.15
CA PRO A 219 -4.88 -15.72 5.80
C PRO A 219 -6.08 -16.33 5.05
N THR A 220 -7.00 -16.98 5.76
CA THR A 220 -8.20 -17.58 5.18
C THR A 220 -9.14 -16.52 4.61
N THR A 221 -9.36 -15.43 5.33
CA THR A 221 -10.19 -14.31 4.86
C THR A 221 -9.63 -13.69 3.58
N PHE A 222 -8.29 -13.61 3.43
CA PHE A 222 -7.69 -13.13 2.18
C PHE A 222 -7.94 -14.10 1.02
N TYR A 223 -7.84 -15.41 1.27
CA TYR A 223 -8.13 -16.44 0.29
C TYR A 223 -9.60 -16.39 -0.18
N ASP A 224 -10.54 -16.30 0.77
CA ASP A 224 -11.98 -16.24 0.50
C ASP A 224 -12.37 -14.99 -0.30
N LEU A 225 -11.65 -13.89 -0.08
CA LEU A 225 -11.83 -12.62 -0.82
C LEU A 225 -11.05 -12.55 -2.14
N GLY A 226 -10.30 -13.60 -2.49
CA GLY A 226 -9.48 -13.65 -3.70
C GLY A 226 -8.32 -12.65 -3.72
N ILE A 227 -7.82 -12.22 -2.54
CA ILE A 227 -6.72 -11.27 -2.42
C ILE A 227 -5.41 -12.06 -2.28
N SER A 228 -4.49 -11.89 -3.23
CA SER A 228 -3.20 -12.57 -3.16
C SER A 228 -2.31 -11.98 -2.06
N THR A 229 -1.85 -12.84 -1.15
CA THR A 229 -0.88 -12.51 -0.08
C THR A 229 0.57 -12.76 -0.51
N SER A 230 0.82 -12.96 -1.81
CA SER A 230 2.17 -13.15 -2.31
C SER A 230 2.95 -11.83 -2.28
N PRO A 231 4.25 -11.84 -1.91
CA PRO A 231 5.11 -10.66 -1.99
C PRO A 231 5.27 -10.08 -3.40
N MET A 232 5.00 -10.90 -4.43
CA MET A 232 5.06 -10.51 -5.84
C MET A 232 3.71 -10.05 -6.39
N ALA A 233 2.62 -10.23 -5.63
CA ALA A 233 1.31 -9.75 -6.02
C ALA A 233 1.19 -8.24 -5.75
N PHE A 234 0.45 -7.55 -6.61
CA PHE A 234 0.18 -6.12 -6.47
C PHE A 234 -1.16 -5.84 -5.75
N ASP A 235 -1.79 -6.88 -5.21
CA ASP A 235 -3.11 -6.78 -4.58
C ASP A 235 -3.04 -6.11 -3.21
N ILE A 236 -1.92 -6.23 -2.50
CA ILE A 236 -1.69 -5.62 -1.19
C ILE A 236 -0.71 -4.45 -1.35
N PRO A 237 -0.99 -3.27 -0.76
CA PRO A 237 -2.12 -2.95 0.11
C PRO A 237 -3.40 -2.67 -0.66
N GLN A 238 -4.53 -3.13 -0.12
CA GLN A 238 -5.86 -2.79 -0.63
C GLN A 238 -6.69 -2.09 0.46
N LEU A 239 -7.42 -1.06 0.07
CA LEU A 239 -8.44 -0.40 0.87
C LEU A 239 -9.81 -0.76 0.34
N ARG A 240 -10.72 -1.23 1.19
CA ARG A 240 -12.13 -1.42 0.83
C ARG A 240 -13.03 -0.74 1.85
N LEU A 241 -14.02 -0.01 1.35
CA LEU A 241 -15.08 0.58 2.13
C LEU A 241 -16.28 -0.36 2.11
N TYR A 242 -16.68 -0.86 3.28
CA TYR A 242 -17.84 -1.71 3.46
C TYR A 242 -19.01 -0.93 4.04
N ARG A 243 -20.23 -1.32 3.64
CA ARG A 243 -21.49 -0.88 4.26
C ARG A 243 -22.48 -2.03 4.19
N GLY A 244 -23.01 -2.45 5.34
CA GLY A 244 -24.02 -3.51 5.41
C GLY A 244 -23.58 -4.82 4.74
N GLY A 245 -22.34 -5.27 4.96
CA GLY A 245 -21.82 -6.51 4.37
C GLY A 245 -21.34 -6.41 2.92
N LYS A 246 -21.55 -5.27 2.24
CA LYS A 246 -21.19 -5.08 0.83
C LYS A 246 -20.04 -4.12 0.66
N VAL A 247 -19.18 -4.39 -0.34
CA VAL A 247 -18.12 -3.47 -0.76
C VAL A 247 -18.75 -2.31 -1.53
N VAL A 248 -18.65 -1.10 -0.99
CA VAL A 248 -19.11 0.14 -1.64
C VAL A 248 -18.06 0.67 -2.58
N GLN A 249 -16.79 0.65 -2.16
CA GLN A 249 -15.67 1.17 -2.93
C GLN A 249 -14.39 0.42 -2.58
N GLN A 250 -13.48 0.30 -3.55
CA GLN A 250 -12.17 -0.30 -3.35
C GLN A 250 -11.05 0.51 -4.02
N TYR A 251 -9.85 0.42 -3.46
CA TYR A 251 -8.62 0.98 -4.00
C TYR A 251 -7.41 0.06 -3.72
N PRO A 252 -6.55 -0.25 -4.72
CA PRO A 252 -6.72 0.03 -6.14
C PRO A 252 -8.03 -0.57 -6.70
N LEU A 253 -8.54 0.04 -7.76
CA LEU A 253 -9.71 -0.50 -8.48
C LEU A 253 -9.35 -1.89 -9.00
N SER A 254 -10.30 -2.83 -8.97
CA SER A 254 -10.08 -4.14 -9.59
C SER A 254 -9.72 -3.97 -11.06
N GLU A 255 -8.98 -4.91 -11.65
CA GLU A 255 -8.57 -4.80 -13.05
C GLU A 255 -9.78 -4.59 -13.99
N GLY A 256 -10.89 -5.28 -13.71
CA GLY A 256 -12.16 -5.11 -14.42
C GLY A 256 -12.75 -3.71 -14.27
N GLU A 257 -12.80 -3.16 -13.06
CA GLU A 257 -13.28 -1.79 -12.82
C GLU A 257 -12.37 -0.73 -13.43
N ALA A 258 -11.05 -0.92 -13.32
CA ALA A 258 -10.07 -0.03 -13.93
C ALA A 258 -10.21 -0.01 -15.45
N ARG A 259 -10.38 -1.17 -16.09
CA ARG A 259 -10.65 -1.28 -17.54
C ARG A 259 -11.97 -0.61 -17.92
N ARG A 260 -13.05 -0.86 -17.16
CA ARG A 260 -14.37 -0.22 -17.40
C ARG A 260 -14.30 1.30 -17.23
N LYS A 261 -13.60 1.79 -16.20
CA LYS A 261 -13.39 3.23 -15.97
C LYS A 261 -12.58 3.87 -17.10
N MET A 262 -11.50 3.22 -17.53
CA MET A 262 -10.71 3.67 -18.69
C MET A 262 -11.51 3.68 -19.99
N ARG A 263 -12.42 2.71 -20.19
CA ARG A 263 -13.35 2.71 -21.34
C ARG A 263 -14.30 3.90 -21.28
N ARG A 264 -14.91 4.17 -20.12
CA ARG A 264 -15.79 5.34 -19.92
C ARG A 264 -15.05 6.66 -20.12
N GLU A 265 -13.84 6.81 -19.58
CA GLU A 265 -13.04 8.02 -19.77
C GLU A 265 -12.62 8.22 -21.23
N ARG A 266 -12.39 7.13 -21.97
CA ARG A 266 -12.11 7.20 -23.42
C ARG A 266 -13.35 7.58 -24.22
N SER A 267 -14.52 7.02 -23.90
CA SER A 267 -15.76 7.38 -24.59
C SER A 267 -16.13 8.84 -24.35
N THR A 268 -16.03 9.32 -23.11
CA THR A 268 -16.32 10.74 -22.79
C THR A 268 -15.35 11.70 -23.49
N LYS A 269 -14.06 11.34 -23.59
CA LYS A 269 -13.08 12.15 -24.33
C LYS A 269 -13.37 12.18 -25.83
N LEU A 270 -13.78 11.05 -26.41
CA LEU A 270 -14.17 10.97 -27.82
C LEU A 270 -15.42 11.81 -28.11
N GLU A 271 -16.42 11.78 -27.22
CA GLU A 271 -17.62 12.64 -27.34
C GLU A 271 -17.26 14.12 -27.29
N GLU A 272 -16.36 14.50 -26.38
CA GLU A 272 -15.85 15.87 -26.26
C GLU A 272 -15.10 16.31 -27.53
N ASP A 273 -14.19 15.46 -28.05
CA ASP A 273 -13.40 15.74 -29.24
C ASP A 273 -14.25 15.81 -30.53
N LEU A 274 -15.33 15.03 -30.62
CA LEU A 274 -16.22 15.02 -31.77
C LEU A 274 -17.24 16.16 -31.75
N GLY A 275 -17.30 16.95 -30.66
CA GLY A 275 -18.22 18.08 -30.54
C GLY A 275 -19.69 17.67 -30.62
N VAL A 276 -19.99 16.39 -30.35
CA VAL A 276 -21.37 15.88 -30.29
C VAL A 276 -21.97 16.42 -29.00
N LYS A 277 -22.57 17.61 -29.08
CA LYS A 277 -23.41 18.12 -27.99
C LYS A 277 -24.46 17.07 -27.69
N ALA A 278 -24.49 16.62 -26.43
CA ALA A 278 -25.45 15.69 -25.86
C ALA A 278 -26.88 16.05 -26.29
N GLY A 279 -27.31 15.47 -27.41
CA GLY A 279 -28.69 15.44 -27.83
C GLY A 279 -29.21 14.10 -27.38
N THR A 280 -29.85 14.10 -26.21
CA THR A 280 -30.80 13.11 -25.69
C THR A 280 -30.94 11.84 -26.54
N ILE A 281 -30.00 10.91 -26.40
CA ILE A 281 -30.27 9.50 -26.71
C ILE A 281 -30.58 8.89 -25.35
N GLU A 282 -31.87 8.77 -25.06
CA GLU A 282 -32.36 7.92 -23.98
C GLU A 282 -31.90 6.49 -24.28
N SER A 283 -30.74 6.11 -23.74
CA SER A 283 -30.36 4.71 -23.65
C SER A 283 -31.18 4.10 -22.53
N ASP A 284 -32.26 3.43 -22.92
CA ASP A 284 -33.10 2.58 -22.09
C ASP A 284 -32.19 1.56 -21.38
N ASP A 285 -32.00 1.78 -20.08
CA ASP A 285 -31.22 0.94 -19.17
C ASP A 285 -32.07 -0.29 -18.84
N GLY A 286 -31.97 -1.30 -19.71
CA GLY A 286 -32.72 -2.54 -19.59
C GLY A 286 -31.83 -3.74 -19.85
N SER A 287 -31.60 -4.51 -18.78
CA SER A 287 -31.12 -5.90 -18.69
C SER A 287 -29.64 -6.10 -18.32
N GLU A 288 -29.48 -6.46 -17.04
CA GLU A 288 -28.40 -7.29 -16.52
C GLU A 288 -28.52 -8.68 -17.17
N ASP A 289 -27.93 -8.87 -18.36
CA ASP A 289 -27.75 -10.20 -18.96
C ASP A 289 -26.31 -10.67 -18.69
N GLU A 290 -26.15 -11.40 -17.58
CA GLU A 290 -24.94 -12.16 -17.25
C GLU A 290 -24.85 -13.37 -18.20
N GLY A 291 -24.38 -13.18 -19.43
CA GLY A 291 -24.42 -14.32 -20.36
C GLY A 291 -23.80 -14.18 -21.74
N ALA A 292 -22.69 -13.45 -21.95
CA ALA A 292 -21.95 -13.57 -23.21
C ALA A 292 -20.51 -13.02 -23.16
N GLU A 293 -19.61 -13.71 -22.46
CA GLU A 293 -18.19 -13.64 -22.80
C GLU A 293 -17.93 -14.51 -24.05
N SER A 294 -18.04 -13.96 -25.27
CA SER A 294 -17.32 -14.54 -26.42
C SER A 294 -17.23 -13.72 -27.72
N ASP A 295 -17.99 -12.63 -27.95
CA ASP A 295 -17.93 -11.95 -29.28
C ASP A 295 -17.77 -10.41 -29.24
N ALA A 296 -17.62 -9.82 -28.06
CA ALA A 296 -17.50 -8.36 -27.89
C ALA A 296 -16.12 -7.79 -28.23
N GLU A 297 -15.14 -8.60 -28.62
CA GLU A 297 -13.87 -8.08 -29.20
C GLU A 297 -14.08 -7.44 -30.58
N SER A 298 -15.27 -7.57 -31.20
CA SER A 298 -15.44 -7.23 -32.61
C SER A 298 -15.95 -5.81 -32.92
N GLU A 299 -16.45 -5.02 -31.96
CA GLU A 299 -16.92 -3.65 -32.26
C GLU A 299 -15.84 -2.59 -32.09
N ASP A 300 -15.09 -2.64 -30.99
CA ASP A 300 -13.95 -1.75 -30.74
C ASP A 300 -12.85 -1.96 -31.80
N GLU A 301 -12.56 -3.21 -32.18
CA GLU A 301 -11.61 -3.47 -33.27
C GLU A 301 -12.14 -2.98 -34.62
N ARG A 302 -13.45 -3.11 -34.90
CA ARG A 302 -14.06 -2.57 -36.13
C ARG A 302 -14.02 -1.05 -36.18
N GLU A 303 -14.15 -0.37 -35.05
CA GLU A 303 -14.07 1.09 -34.98
C GLU A 303 -12.63 1.58 -35.12
N VAL A 304 -11.68 0.94 -34.43
CA VAL A 304 -10.24 1.21 -34.60
C VAL A 304 -9.80 0.96 -36.04
N GLN A 305 -10.30 -0.10 -36.67
CA GLN A 305 -10.02 -0.40 -38.08
C GLN A 305 -10.60 0.67 -39.01
N ARG A 306 -11.85 1.11 -38.77
CA ARG A 306 -12.48 2.22 -39.53
C ARG A 306 -11.69 3.53 -39.42
N ILE A 307 -11.22 3.87 -38.22
CA ILE A 307 -10.40 5.08 -37.99
C ILE A 307 -9.07 4.96 -38.72
N ARG A 308 -8.44 3.78 -38.70
CA ARG A 308 -7.18 3.51 -39.38
C ARG A 308 -7.31 3.61 -40.91
N ASP A 309 -8.41 3.08 -41.45
CA ASP A 309 -8.70 3.13 -42.88
C ASP A 309 -9.02 4.56 -43.35
N MET A 310 -9.81 5.31 -42.58
CA MET A 310 -10.08 6.72 -42.85
C MET A 310 -8.81 7.58 -42.78
N SER A 311 -7.89 7.25 -41.87
CA SER A 311 -6.59 7.94 -41.75
C SER A 311 -5.68 7.65 -42.94
N ARG A 312 -5.62 6.38 -43.40
CA ARG A 312 -4.92 5.99 -44.64
C ARG A 312 -5.51 6.70 -45.85
N PHE A 313 -6.83 6.72 -45.99
CA PHE A 313 -7.50 7.40 -47.10
C PHE A 313 -7.18 8.90 -47.15
N LYS A 314 -7.21 9.59 -45.99
CA LYS A 314 -6.81 11.01 -45.90
C LYS A 314 -5.34 11.22 -46.28
N TRP A 315 -4.46 10.31 -45.88
CA TRP A 315 -3.04 10.38 -46.22
C TRP A 315 -2.79 10.17 -47.72
N ASP A 316 -3.43 9.19 -48.33
CA ASP A 316 -3.34 8.93 -49.77
C ASP A 316 -3.94 10.06 -50.60
N ARG A 317 -5.04 10.68 -50.16
CA ARG A 317 -5.62 11.86 -50.81
C ARG A 317 -4.67 13.07 -50.78
N LYS A 318 -3.97 13.28 -49.65
CA LYS A 318 -2.93 14.33 -49.56
C LYS A 318 -1.71 14.02 -50.42
N ARG A 319 -1.31 12.74 -50.50
CA ARG A 319 -0.17 12.30 -51.31
C ARG A 319 -0.44 12.41 -52.81
N THR A 320 -1.61 11.98 -53.25
CA THR A 320 -2.05 12.10 -54.66
C THR A 320 -2.18 13.56 -55.09
N PHE A 321 -2.68 14.44 -54.21
CA PHE A 321 -2.68 15.88 -54.44
C PHE A 321 -1.27 16.44 -54.64
N ARG A 322 -0.32 16.11 -53.76
CA ARG A 322 1.08 16.56 -53.88
C ARG A 322 1.82 15.98 -55.09
N LEU A 323 1.49 14.76 -55.51
CA LEU A 323 2.04 14.16 -56.73
C LEU A 323 1.50 14.83 -58.00
N ARG A 324 0.21 15.19 -58.02
CA ARG A 324 -0.38 15.99 -59.12
C ARG A 324 0.22 17.39 -59.22
N GLU A 325 0.43 18.07 -58.08
CA GLU A 325 1.14 19.37 -58.04
C GLU A 325 2.56 19.25 -58.60
N ARG A 326 3.32 18.22 -58.20
CA ARG A 326 4.68 18.00 -58.73
C ARG A 326 4.72 17.61 -60.21
N ALA A 327 3.66 17.00 -60.72
CA ALA A 327 3.53 16.66 -62.13
C ALA A 327 3.03 17.85 -62.99
N GLY A 328 2.83 19.04 -62.42
CA GLY A 328 2.41 20.23 -63.15
C GLY A 328 0.95 20.20 -63.64
N LEU A 329 0.17 19.24 -63.17
CA LEU A 329 -1.25 19.11 -63.51
C LEU A 329 -2.06 19.95 -62.53
N LEU A 330 -2.29 21.22 -62.88
CA LEU A 330 -3.16 22.10 -62.11
C LEU A 330 -4.59 21.52 -62.04
N PRO A 331 -5.28 21.65 -60.90
CA PRO A 331 -6.68 21.28 -60.82
C PRO A 331 -7.47 22.11 -61.84
N GLN A 332 -8.15 21.45 -62.77
CA GLN A 332 -9.14 22.10 -63.61
C GLN A 332 -10.26 22.57 -62.68
N ASN A 333 -10.35 23.88 -62.47
CA ASN A 333 -11.49 24.49 -61.80
C ASN A 333 -12.73 24.25 -62.68
N SER A 334 -13.64 23.40 -62.21
CA SER A 334 -15.03 23.32 -62.70
C SER A 334 -15.95 23.87 -61.62
#